data_AF-A0A5K1GGR8-F1
#
_entry.id   AF-A0A5K1GGR8-F1
#
_cell.length_a   1.000
_cell.length_b   1.000
_cell.length_c   1.000
_cell.angle_alpha   90.00
_cell.angle_beta   90.00
_cell.angle_gamma   90.00
#
_symmetry.space_group_name_H-M   'P 1'
#
loop_
_entity.id
_entity.type
_entity.pdbx_description
1 polymer ?
#
loop_
_entity_poly.entity_id
_entity_poly.type
_entity_poly.pdbx_seq_one_letter_code
_entity_poly.pdbx_strand_id
1 'polypeptide(L)'
;ESMMSTLGRFVLVMWLFVVLIINSSYTASLTSILTVQQLSSPITGIESLIASGEPIGFQIGSYAENYLIELGVSKSRLQTLRSPEEYADALEKGPTNGGVAAVVDELPYIELFLSKHCKFAIRGKMFTKSGWGF
;
A
#
# COMPACT_ATOMS: atom_id res chain seq x y z
N GLU A 1 32.46 51.30 -21.47
CA GLU A 1 31.25 50.97 -20.70
C GLU A 1 30.85 49.53 -21.00
N SER A 2 31.34 48.55 -20.22
CA SER A 2 31.07 47.12 -20.49
C SER A 2 31.14 46.20 -19.26
N MET A 3 31.56 46.69 -18.09
CA MET A 3 31.59 45.89 -16.86
C MET A 3 30.22 45.77 -16.18
N MET A 4 29.39 46.82 -16.22
CA MET A 4 28.07 46.83 -15.54
C MET A 4 27.06 45.86 -16.19
N SER A 5 27.15 45.66 -17.51
CA SER A 5 26.27 44.75 -18.25
C SER A 5 26.56 43.27 -17.92
N THR A 6 27.83 42.92 -17.70
CA THR A 6 28.24 41.55 -17.38
C THR A 6 27.81 41.13 -15.96
N LEU A 7 27.97 42.04 -14.99
CA LEU A 7 27.50 41.84 -13.61
C LEU A 7 25.96 41.71 -13.53
N GLY A 8 25.24 42.57 -14.26
CA GLY A 8 23.77 42.48 -14.36
C GLY A 8 23.29 41.16 -14.98
N ARG A 9 23.99 40.67 -16.01
CA ARG A 9 23.69 39.38 -16.65
C ARG A 9 23.91 38.19 -15.70
N PHE A 10 24.94 38.26 -14.85
CA PHE A 10 25.18 37.23 -13.83
C PHE A 10 24.06 37.17 -12.79
N VAL A 11 23.60 38.32 -12.31
CA VAL A 11 22.45 38.41 -11.39
C VAL A 11 21.18 37.85 -12.03
N LEU A 12 20.95 38.12 -13.32
CA LEU A 12 19.78 37.61 -14.04
C LEU A 12 19.81 36.09 -14.20
N VAL A 13 20.99 35.51 -14.49
CA VAL A 13 21.16 34.05 -14.54
C VAL A 13 20.91 33.42 -13.16
N MET A 14 21.51 33.96 -12.09
CA MET A 14 21.25 33.50 -10.72
C MET A 14 19.77 33.59 -10.35
N TRP A 15 19.09 34.67 -10.71
CA TRP A 15 17.66 34.87 -10.49
C TRP A 15 16.81 33.82 -11.24
N LEU A 16 17.13 33.54 -12.51
CA LEU A 16 16.47 32.48 -13.29
C LEU A 16 16.66 31.10 -12.66
N PHE A 17 17.85 30.80 -12.13
CA PHE A 17 18.11 29.55 -11.41
C PHE A 17 17.23 29.41 -10.16
N VAL A 18 17.09 30.48 -9.37
CA VAL A 18 16.22 30.47 -8.17
C VAL A 18 14.76 30.24 -8.56
N VAL A 19 14.25 30.95 -9.57
CA VAL A 19 12.87 30.77 -10.07
C VAL A 19 12.64 29.35 -10.57
N LEU A 20 13.63 28.76 -11.25
CA LEU A 20 13.56 27.39 -11.75
C LEU A 20 13.57 26.36 -10.61
N ILE A 21 14.38 26.56 -9.57
CA ILE A 21 14.39 25.70 -8.37
C ILE A 21 13.05 25.77 -7.63
N ILE A 22 12.47 26.96 -7.48
CA ILE A 22 11.16 27.13 -6.84
C ILE A 22 10.08 26.45 -7.66
N ASN A 23 10.02 26.67 -8.98
CA ASN A 23 9.05 26.01 -9.85
C ASN A 23 9.23 24.49 -9.86
N SER A 24 10.47 23.99 -9.91
CA SER A 24 10.77 22.57 -9.81
C SER A 24 10.34 22.01 -8.46
N SER A 25 10.56 22.74 -7.36
CA SER A 25 10.18 22.31 -6.01
C SER A 25 8.65 22.32 -5.83
N TYR A 26 7.96 23.34 -6.34
CA TYR A 26 6.50 23.40 -6.32
C TYR A 26 5.87 22.32 -7.21
N THR A 27 6.45 22.05 -8.37
CA THR A 27 6.02 20.95 -9.25
C THR A 27 6.30 19.59 -8.58
N ALA A 28 7.46 19.42 -7.94
CA ALA A 28 7.81 18.21 -7.19
C ALA A 28 6.90 17.98 -5.97
N SER A 29 6.59 19.05 -5.22
CA SER A 29 5.66 19.01 -4.09
C SER A 29 4.23 18.70 -4.54
N LEU A 30 3.78 19.21 -5.70
CA LEU A 30 2.46 18.89 -6.26
C LEU A 30 2.39 17.41 -6.68
N THR A 31 3.42 16.88 -7.34
CA THR A 31 3.50 15.45 -7.67
C THR A 31 3.57 14.55 -6.43
N SER A 32 4.20 15.02 -5.34
CA SER A 32 4.24 14.29 -4.06
C SER A 32 2.89 14.25 -3.34
N ILE A 33 2.00 15.22 -3.57
CA ILE A 33 0.65 15.23 -2.98
C ILE A 33 -0.30 14.33 -3.80
N LEU A 34 -0.12 14.26 -5.12
CA LEU A 34 -0.90 13.39 -6.00
C LEU A 34 -0.58 11.89 -5.82
N THR A 35 0.63 11.53 -5.39
CA THR A 35 0.98 10.14 -5.04
C THR A 35 0.38 9.68 -3.70
N VAL A 36 0.05 10.60 -2.79
CA VAL A 36 -0.56 10.26 -1.48
C VAL A 36 -2.05 9.91 -1.62
N GLN A 37 -2.77 10.47 -2.59
CA GLN A 37 -4.22 10.26 -2.74
C GLN A 37 -4.60 8.92 -3.38
N GLN A 38 -3.68 8.19 -4.01
CA GLN A 38 -3.98 6.89 -4.63
C GLN A 38 -4.10 5.72 -3.63
N LEU A 39 -3.87 5.96 -2.33
CA LEU A 39 -3.84 4.92 -1.30
C LEU A 39 -5.01 5.01 -0.32
N SER A 40 -6.13 5.65 -0.69
CA SER A 40 -7.37 5.60 0.11
C SER A 40 -8.04 4.23 -0.07
N SER A 41 -7.39 3.18 0.44
CA SER A 41 -8.09 1.94 0.73
C SER A 41 -8.88 2.15 2.02
N PRO A 42 -10.17 1.75 2.08
CA PRO A 42 -10.93 1.77 3.32
C PRO A 42 -10.31 0.88 4.41
N ILE A 43 -9.43 -0.07 4.02
CA ILE A 43 -8.71 -0.95 4.94
C ILE A 43 -7.35 -0.35 5.26
N THR A 44 -7.24 0.25 6.45
CA THR A 44 -6.01 0.85 6.98
C THR A 44 -5.25 -0.07 7.94
N GLY A 45 -5.87 -1.18 8.37
CA GLY A 45 -5.28 -2.20 9.23
C GLY A 45 -6.30 -3.23 9.72
N ILE A 46 -5.89 -4.10 10.65
CA ILE A 46 -6.71 -5.22 11.13
C ILE A 46 -8.03 -4.76 11.78
N GLU A 47 -8.01 -3.69 12.58
CA GLU A 47 -9.22 -3.16 13.22
C GLU A 47 -10.25 -2.70 12.19
N SER A 48 -9.82 -1.95 11.17
CA SER A 48 -10.69 -1.52 10.07
C SER A 48 -11.19 -2.71 9.24
N LEU A 49 -10.37 -3.75 9.07
CA LEU A 49 -10.74 -4.97 8.34
C LEU A 49 -11.83 -5.75 9.08
N ILE A 50 -11.69 -5.91 10.39
CA ILE A 50 -12.70 -6.55 11.23
C ILE A 50 -14.01 -5.76 11.17
N ALA A 51 -13.94 -4.43 11.35
CA ALA A 51 -15.10 -3.54 11.35
C ALA A 51 -15.81 -3.43 9.99
N SER A 52 -15.08 -3.59 8.87
CA SER A 52 -15.62 -3.41 7.52
C SER A 52 -16.72 -4.40 7.13
N GLY A 53 -16.77 -5.59 7.73
CA GLY A 53 -17.71 -6.64 7.31
C GLY A 53 -17.35 -7.36 6.00
N GLU A 54 -16.27 -6.96 5.32
CA GLU A 54 -15.89 -7.46 4.00
C GLU A 54 -15.28 -8.88 4.00
N PRO A 55 -15.31 -9.61 2.87
CA PRO A 55 -14.65 -10.91 2.72
C PRO A 55 -13.12 -10.81 2.87
N ILE A 56 -12.53 -11.80 3.54
CA ILE A 56 -11.09 -11.87 3.85
C ILE A 56 -10.54 -13.19 3.32
N GLY A 57 -9.48 -13.11 2.53
CA GLY A 57 -8.74 -14.27 2.04
C GLY A 57 -7.68 -14.74 3.03
N PHE A 58 -7.44 -16.05 3.09
CA PHE A 58 -6.37 -16.64 3.90
C PHE A 58 -5.85 -17.93 3.26
N GLN A 59 -4.60 -18.31 3.57
CA GLN A 59 -4.03 -19.56 3.06
C GLN A 59 -4.72 -20.79 3.65
N ILE A 60 -5.03 -21.78 2.82
CA ILE A 60 -5.50 -23.07 3.31
C ILE A 60 -4.48 -23.70 4.29
N GLY A 61 -4.99 -24.14 5.45
CA GLY A 61 -4.18 -24.80 6.47
C GLY A 61 -3.28 -23.87 7.28
N SER A 62 -3.36 -22.53 7.09
CA SER A 62 -2.63 -21.59 7.95
C SER A 62 -3.35 -21.31 9.25
N TYR A 63 -2.59 -20.78 10.22
CA TYR A 63 -3.15 -20.33 11.50
C TYR A 63 -4.02 -19.08 11.37
N ALA A 64 -3.99 -18.41 10.21
CA ALA A 64 -4.72 -17.17 9.96
C ALA A 64 -6.24 -17.32 10.15
N GLU A 65 -6.84 -18.46 9.78
CA GLU A 65 -8.28 -18.70 9.97
C GLU A 65 -8.67 -18.58 11.44
N ASN A 66 -8.04 -19.40 12.29
CA ASN A 66 -8.34 -19.46 13.72
C ASN A 66 -8.08 -18.11 14.38
N TYR A 67 -6.98 -17.46 14.01
CA TYR A 67 -6.65 -16.15 14.56
C TYR A 67 -7.68 -15.08 14.20
N LEU A 68 -8.16 -15.04 12.94
CA LEU A 68 -9.21 -14.10 12.54
C LEU A 68 -10.54 -14.38 13.25
N ILE A 69 -10.89 -15.66 13.47
CA ILE A 69 -12.09 -16.04 14.23
C ILE A 69 -11.98 -15.58 15.70
N GLU A 70 -10.82 -15.77 16.34
CA GLU A 70 -10.57 -15.30 17.71
C GLU A 70 -10.67 -13.77 17.84
N LEU A 71 -10.30 -13.04 16.78
CA LEU A 71 -10.47 -11.58 16.69
C LEU A 71 -11.92 -11.15 16.40
N GLY A 72 -12.86 -12.09 16.29
CA GLY A 72 -14.28 -11.81 16.08
C GLY A 72 -14.72 -11.73 14.61
N VAL A 73 -13.87 -12.16 13.66
CA VAL A 73 -14.29 -12.27 12.26
C VAL A 73 -15.20 -13.49 12.09
N SER A 74 -16.39 -13.28 11.51
CA SER A 74 -17.30 -14.38 11.17
C SER A 74 -16.67 -15.31 10.14
N LYS A 75 -16.74 -16.63 10.38
CA LYS A 75 -16.28 -17.66 9.44
C LYS A 75 -16.91 -17.54 8.05
N SER A 76 -18.13 -17.02 7.95
CA SER A 76 -18.81 -16.79 6.65
C SER A 76 -18.11 -15.78 5.75
N ARG A 77 -17.26 -14.91 6.31
CA ARG A 77 -16.48 -13.91 5.57
C ARG A 77 -15.13 -14.44 5.10
N LEU A 78 -14.71 -15.60 5.60
CA LEU A 78 -13.38 -16.15 5.35
C LEU A 78 -13.40 -16.97 4.07
N GLN A 79 -12.52 -16.63 3.14
CA GLN A 79 -12.35 -17.34 1.88
C GLN A 79 -10.97 -18.01 1.86
N THR A 80 -10.99 -19.33 1.70
CA THR A 80 -9.78 -20.13 1.60
C THR A 80 -9.15 -19.98 0.23
N LEU A 81 -7.85 -19.69 0.21
CA LEU A 81 -7.04 -19.53 -1.00
C LEU A 81 -5.85 -20.51 -0.95
N ARG A 82 -5.51 -21.13 -2.08
CA ARG A 82 -4.51 -22.22 -2.13
C ARG A 82 -3.17 -21.81 -2.72
N SER A 83 -3.12 -20.73 -3.49
CA SER A 83 -1.88 -20.32 -4.16
C SER A 83 -1.75 -18.79 -4.25
N PRO A 84 -0.53 -18.27 -4.47
CA PRO A 84 -0.31 -16.84 -4.71
C PRO A 84 -1.11 -16.29 -5.90
N GLU A 85 -1.37 -17.11 -6.91
CA GLU A 85 -2.21 -16.74 -8.06
C GLU A 85 -3.67 -16.55 -7.64
N GLU A 86 -4.20 -17.43 -6.78
CA GLU A 86 -5.53 -17.25 -6.19
C GLU A 86 -5.61 -15.98 -5.33
N TYR A 87 -4.50 -15.53 -4.73
CA TYR A 87 -4.46 -14.27 -3.97
C TYR A 87 -4.64 -13.08 -4.91
N ALA A 88 -3.87 -13.05 -5.99
CA ALA A 88 -3.97 -12.00 -7.01
C ALA A 88 -5.39 -11.95 -7.58
N ASP A 89 -5.93 -13.09 -8.02
CA ASP A 89 -7.26 -13.16 -8.62
C ASP A 89 -8.36 -12.71 -7.66
N ALA A 90 -8.29 -13.12 -6.39
CA ALA A 90 -9.28 -12.73 -5.37
C ALA A 90 -9.18 -11.24 -5.03
N LEU A 91 -7.97 -10.68 -4.95
CA LEU A 91 -7.75 -9.25 -4.70
C LEU A 91 -8.15 -8.39 -5.91
N GLU A 92 -7.91 -8.84 -7.15
CA GLU A 92 -8.32 -8.11 -8.36
C GLU A 92 -9.83 -8.09 -8.55
N LYS A 93 -10.53 -9.19 -8.22
CA LYS A 93 -12.00 -9.21 -8.20
C LYS A 93 -12.56 -8.24 -7.17
N GLY A 94 -11.91 -8.13 -6.02
CA GLY A 94 -12.37 -7.32 -4.91
C GLY A 94 -13.68 -7.84 -4.29
N PRO A 95 -14.13 -7.24 -3.18
CA PRO A 95 -15.27 -7.74 -2.41
C PRO A 95 -16.60 -7.68 -3.20
N THR A 96 -16.75 -6.72 -4.11
CA THR A 96 -17.98 -6.51 -4.88
C THR A 96 -18.18 -7.52 -6.01
N ASN A 97 -17.11 -8.15 -6.52
CA ASN A 97 -17.20 -9.14 -7.60
C ASN A 97 -16.90 -10.57 -7.12
N GLY A 98 -17.16 -10.86 -5.85
CA GLY A 98 -16.98 -12.20 -5.26
C GLY A 98 -15.52 -12.58 -4.96
N GLY A 99 -14.63 -11.59 -4.92
CA GLY A 99 -13.27 -11.71 -4.39
C GLY A 99 -13.19 -11.27 -2.93
N VAL A 100 -12.01 -10.79 -2.52
CA VAL A 100 -11.72 -10.40 -1.13
C VAL A 100 -11.26 -8.96 -1.04
N ALA A 101 -11.51 -8.31 0.10
CA ALA A 101 -11.01 -6.97 0.38
C ALA A 101 -9.54 -6.98 0.81
N ALA A 102 -9.09 -8.06 1.46
CA ALA A 102 -7.72 -8.25 1.91
C ALA A 102 -7.38 -9.75 2.01
N VAL A 103 -6.09 -10.05 1.95
CA VAL A 103 -5.54 -11.37 2.29
C VAL A 103 -4.70 -11.26 3.55
N VAL A 104 -4.87 -12.19 4.48
CA VAL A 104 -4.10 -12.29 5.72
C VAL A 104 -3.32 -13.60 5.73
N ASP A 105 -2.00 -13.49 5.87
CA ASP A 105 -1.09 -14.63 5.84
C ASP A 105 0.23 -14.30 6.55
N GLU A 106 1.13 -15.29 6.70
CA GLU A 106 2.44 -15.01 7.29
C GLU A 106 3.30 -14.09 6.38
N LEU A 107 4.03 -13.15 6.99
CA LEU A 107 4.84 -12.15 6.30
C LEU A 107 5.76 -12.70 5.19
N PRO A 108 6.54 -13.79 5.38
CA PRO A 108 7.41 -14.28 4.31
C PRO A 108 6.64 -14.70 3.04
N TYR A 109 5.42 -15.23 3.17
CA TYR A 109 4.59 -15.58 2.02
C TYR A 109 4.03 -14.34 1.33
N ILE A 110 3.62 -13.33 2.10
CA ILE A 110 3.19 -12.04 1.56
C ILE A 110 4.33 -11.32 0.84
N GLU A 111 5.54 -11.30 1.41
CA GLU A 111 6.72 -10.69 0.77
C GLU A 111 7.06 -11.38 -0.55
N LEU A 112 7.01 -12.71 -0.58
CA LEU A 112 7.21 -13.48 -1.81
C LEU A 112 6.14 -13.15 -2.86
N PHE A 113 4.88 -13.05 -2.46
CA PHE A 113 3.78 -12.64 -3.34
C PHE A 113 4.00 -11.23 -3.90
N LEU A 114 4.33 -10.26 -3.05
CA LEU A 114 4.55 -8.87 -3.47
C LEU A 114 5.78 -8.71 -4.38
N SER A 115 6.79 -9.57 -4.25
CA SER A 115 7.94 -9.58 -5.15
C SER A 115 7.56 -9.88 -6.61
N LYS A 116 6.44 -10.58 -6.83
CA LYS A 116 5.90 -10.94 -8.14
C LYS A 116 4.72 -10.06 -8.57
N HIS A 117 4.04 -9.39 -7.64
CA HIS A 117 2.81 -8.65 -7.89
C HIS A 117 2.86 -7.21 -7.34
N CYS A 118 3.32 -6.26 -8.16
CA CYS A 118 3.50 -4.85 -7.77
C CYS A 118 2.21 -4.05 -7.58
N LYS A 119 1.04 -4.60 -7.92
CA LYS A 119 -0.27 -3.92 -7.80
C LYS A 119 -0.78 -3.89 -6.35
N PHE A 120 -0.24 -4.75 -5.50
CA PHE A 120 -0.70 -4.93 -4.13
C PHE A 120 0.32 -4.38 -3.14
N ALA A 121 -0.11 -4.10 -1.92
CA ALA A 121 0.74 -3.62 -0.86
C ALA A 121 0.21 -4.08 0.50
N ILE A 122 1.10 -4.27 1.47
CA ILE A 122 0.74 -4.50 2.87
C ILE A 122 0.07 -3.22 3.42
N ARG A 123 -1.03 -3.39 4.15
CA ARG A 123 -1.75 -2.31 4.83
C ARG A 123 -1.79 -2.56 6.34
N GLY A 124 -1.60 -1.48 7.09
CA GLY A 124 -1.61 -1.51 8.55
C GLY A 124 -0.32 -2.00 9.17
N LYS A 125 -0.32 -2.06 10.50
CA LYS A 125 0.79 -2.61 11.28
C LYS A 125 0.74 -4.13 11.24
N MET A 126 1.91 -4.76 11.19
CA MET A 126 2.03 -6.20 11.39
C MET A 126 1.48 -6.58 12.77
N PHE A 127 0.72 -7.65 12.82
CA PHE A 127 0.11 -8.18 14.03
C PHE A 127 0.46 -9.67 14.14
N THR A 128 0.66 -10.16 15.36
CA THR A 128 0.90 -11.58 15.60
C THR A 128 0.37 -11.98 16.96
N LYS A 129 -0.20 -13.19 17.06
CA LYS A 129 -0.29 -13.92 18.33
C LYS A 129 1.02 -14.71 18.43
N SER A 130 1.76 -14.58 19.54
CA SER A 130 3.06 -15.25 19.78
C SER A 130 3.15 -16.64 19.09
N GLY A 131 4.09 -16.86 18.19
CA GLY A 131 5.41 -17.42 18.51
C GLY A 131 5.59 -18.73 17.74
N TRP A 132 6.53 -18.75 16.80
CA TRP A 132 6.91 -19.97 16.08
C TRP A 132 7.33 -21.06 17.07
N GLY A 133 6.74 -22.24 16.96
CA GLY A 133 7.15 -23.46 17.65
C GLY A 133 7.43 -24.53 16.62
N PHE A 134 8.55 -25.23 16.77
CA PHE A 134 8.99 -26.34 15.92
C PHE A 134 8.19 -27.62 16.20
#